data_AF-A0AAV9RXC9-F1
#
_entry.id   AF-A0AAV9RXC9-F1
#
_cell.length_a   1.000
_cell.length_b   1.000
_cell.length_c   1.000
_cell.angle_alpha   90.00
_cell.angle_beta   90.00
_cell.angle_gamma   90.00
#
_symmetry.space_group_name_H-M   'P 1'
#
loop_
_entity.id
_entity.type
_entity.pdbx_description
1 polymer ?
#
loop_
_entity_poly.entity_id
_entity_poly.type
_entity_poly.pdbx_seq_one_letter_code
_entity_poly.pdbx_strand_id
1 'polypeptide(L)'
;MEERTPLLHYRLATSCALPPRDVSKGARRQSAKDAPRSASPKLGVMFGVVIPTLLSMFSVVLFLRIGFVVGQAGLYQSITMFVVAYFIITMTVLSICAISTNGALEAGGAYYMISRALGPEFGGSIGIMFFLANVCGCALYILGLVEAIMFTFGVPEESTAAFTGFHQMLPSGYWWCLLYGTILLFLCFVVCLVGAHIYAKATFIIFIIVLTVLASIFTSFFIVGPTVVILPEASLTNSTSRRTANYTGLWLSTLKGNLFSNYTVDYTTGGVMNFARVFAVLFNGCTGIMAGSNMSGDLKNPSYSIPRGTLAAVLTTFTVYNLLSLLAAGSCDRYLLQRDYSFLGDINVWPPMVTVGIYSSTMSAAMSNLIGASRILYALAKDNLLGGVLALARRTSRSGNPWVSVLVSWLLVQVVLFAGKLNTIAGIVTIFFLLVYAAVNLACLALEWASAPNFRPSFRCFTWHTCTLGIFGCLVMMFLISSIHAFASIAFMLLLWMLIHYLGPISNWGYISQALIFHQVRKYLLLLDVRKDHVKFWRPQVLLMVTNPRSCMSLMTFINDLKKSGLYVLGHVKLGLLDSLPTDPLQSCYDSWLFLVDHLKIKAFVNLTLADSVRHGVQNLLFISGF
;
A
#
# COMPACT_ATOMS: atom_id res chain seq x y z
N MET A 1 12.02 15.17 31.63
CA MET A 1 12.89 14.25 32.39
C MET A 1 13.18 13.08 31.48
N GLU A 2 14.36 13.10 30.86
CA GLU A 2 14.83 12.06 29.96
C GLU A 2 15.54 10.98 30.76
N GLU A 3 14.98 9.78 30.85
CA GLU A 3 15.71 8.61 31.36
C GLU A 3 16.30 7.83 30.18
N ARG A 4 17.62 7.97 30.01
CA ARG A 4 18.44 7.03 29.24
C ARG A 4 18.87 5.91 30.17
N THR A 5 18.35 4.70 29.96
CA THR A 5 18.90 3.50 30.59
C THR A 5 19.99 2.88 29.70
N PRO A 6 21.14 2.46 30.26
CA PRO A 6 22.19 1.78 29.52
C PRO A 6 21.86 0.30 29.31
N LEU A 7 22.09 -0.19 28.09
CA LEU A 7 21.94 -1.59 27.68
C LEU A 7 22.96 -2.48 28.41
N LEU A 8 22.47 -3.44 29.20
CA LEU A 8 23.28 -4.57 29.71
C LEU A 8 23.40 -5.65 28.62
N HIS A 9 24.60 -5.77 28.06
CA HIS A 9 25.02 -6.91 27.24
C HIS A 9 25.34 -8.10 28.17
N TYR A 10 24.47 -9.11 28.23
CA TYR A 10 24.82 -10.38 28.86
C TYR A 10 25.25 -11.40 27.79
N ARG A 11 26.56 -11.66 27.70
CA ARG A 11 27.13 -12.81 27.00
C ARG A 11 26.91 -14.03 27.89
N LEU A 12 26.08 -14.97 27.45
CA LEU A 12 26.01 -16.31 28.04
C LEU A 12 27.28 -17.08 27.67
N ALA A 13 28.17 -17.22 28.66
CA ALA A 13 29.29 -18.14 28.63
C ALA A 13 28.75 -19.56 28.91
N THR A 14 28.95 -20.48 27.97
CA THR A 14 28.76 -21.91 28.16
C THR A 14 29.91 -22.45 29.00
N SER A 15 29.55 -23.09 30.11
CA SER A 15 30.46 -23.65 31.10
C SER A 15 31.24 -24.86 30.57
N CYS A 16 32.50 -24.89 30.98
CA CYS A 16 33.49 -25.93 30.82
C CYS A 16 33.04 -27.27 31.43
N ALA A 17 33.17 -28.37 30.70
CA ALA A 17 33.30 -29.72 31.26
C ALA A 17 34.27 -30.53 30.37
N LEU A 18 35.36 -31.01 30.98
CA LEU A 18 36.39 -31.86 30.39
C LEU A 18 35.91 -33.33 30.25
N PRO A 19 36.56 -34.15 29.39
CA PRO A 19 35.98 -35.38 28.82
C PRO A 19 36.39 -36.67 29.56
N PRO A 20 35.81 -37.82 29.18
CA PRO A 20 36.55 -39.06 29.11
C PRO A 20 36.60 -39.65 27.69
N ARG A 21 37.69 -40.40 27.47
CA ARG A 21 38.23 -40.98 26.24
C ARG A 21 37.38 -42.11 25.61
N ASP A 22 37.54 -42.19 24.28
CA ASP A 22 37.60 -43.36 23.39
C ASP A 22 36.59 -44.51 23.53
N VAL A 23 35.67 -44.62 22.56
CA VAL A 23 35.48 -45.85 21.75
C VAL A 23 35.08 -45.47 20.31
N SER A 24 35.73 -46.15 19.38
CA SER A 24 35.75 -45.97 17.93
C SER A 24 34.48 -46.39 17.16
N LYS A 25 34.42 -45.87 15.92
CA LYS A 25 33.79 -46.38 14.67
C LYS A 25 32.36 -45.90 14.31
N GLY A 26 32.34 -45.06 13.26
CA GLY A 26 31.53 -45.35 12.08
C GLY A 26 30.19 -44.63 11.93
N ALA A 27 30.19 -43.35 11.57
CA ALA A 27 29.12 -42.77 10.76
C ALA A 27 29.60 -41.50 10.04
N ARG A 28 29.78 -41.64 8.73
CA ARG A 28 30.15 -40.58 7.79
C ARG A 28 29.00 -39.57 7.69
N ARG A 29 29.00 -38.51 8.50
CA ARG A 29 28.15 -37.32 8.24
C ARG A 29 28.92 -36.36 7.34
N GLN A 30 28.51 -36.33 6.08
CA GLN A 30 28.86 -35.28 5.13
C GLN A 30 28.57 -33.93 5.78
N SER A 31 29.62 -33.13 6.04
CA SER A 31 29.42 -31.69 6.21
C SER A 31 29.02 -31.16 4.83
N ALA A 32 27.74 -30.88 4.64
CA ALA A 32 27.29 -30.05 3.54
C ALA A 32 28.04 -28.72 3.69
N LYS A 33 29.00 -28.48 2.79
CA LYS A 33 29.52 -27.16 2.51
C LYS A 33 28.32 -26.30 2.11
N ASP A 34 27.86 -25.43 3.01
CA ASP A 34 27.04 -24.30 2.62
C ASP A 34 27.90 -23.43 1.70
N ALA A 35 27.76 -23.67 0.40
CA ALA A 35 28.26 -22.76 -0.61
C ALA A 35 27.63 -21.38 -0.36
N PRO A 36 28.37 -20.27 -0.55
CA PRO A 36 27.76 -18.95 -0.49
C PRO A 36 26.72 -18.89 -1.60
N ARG A 37 25.43 -18.93 -1.24
CA ARG A 37 24.36 -18.57 -2.17
C ARG A 37 24.71 -17.19 -2.69
N SER A 38 24.92 -17.07 -3.99
CA SER A 38 25.13 -15.80 -4.67
C SER A 38 23.92 -14.91 -4.44
N ALA A 39 23.95 -14.11 -3.37
CA ALA A 39 22.95 -13.11 -3.12
C ALA A 39 22.96 -12.15 -4.31
N SER A 40 21.82 -12.00 -4.98
CA SER A 40 21.65 -11.01 -6.04
C SER A 40 22.06 -9.63 -5.52
N PRO A 41 22.70 -8.79 -6.34
CA PRO A 41 23.10 -7.46 -5.93
C PRO A 41 21.87 -6.64 -5.50
N LYS A 42 21.87 -6.15 -4.27
CA LYS A 42 20.78 -5.34 -3.70
C LYS A 42 20.75 -3.94 -4.33
N LEU A 43 19.55 -3.39 -4.50
CA LEU A 43 19.28 -2.10 -5.13
C LEU A 43 19.59 -0.92 -4.19
N GLY A 44 20.11 0.17 -4.77
CA GLY A 44 20.33 1.45 -4.07
C GLY A 44 19.08 2.35 -4.03
N VAL A 45 19.20 3.53 -3.42
CA VAL A 45 18.10 4.52 -3.27
C VAL A 45 17.54 4.97 -4.62
N MET A 46 18.42 5.34 -5.56
CA MET A 46 18.01 5.86 -6.87
C MET A 46 17.31 4.80 -7.71
N PHE A 47 17.97 3.66 -7.92
CA PHE A 47 17.46 2.58 -8.77
C PHE A 47 16.26 1.84 -8.18
N GLY A 48 16.19 1.70 -6.86
CA GLY A 48 15.16 0.90 -6.21
C GLY A 48 13.96 1.68 -5.69
N VAL A 49 14.09 2.99 -5.47
CA VAL A 49 13.00 3.82 -4.91
C VAL A 49 12.69 5.01 -5.80
N VAL A 50 13.63 5.97 -5.94
CA VAL A 50 13.36 7.27 -6.60
C VAL A 50 12.85 7.09 -8.03
N ILE A 51 13.58 6.33 -8.84
CA ILE A 51 13.26 6.18 -10.27
C ILE A 51 11.93 5.44 -10.48
N PRO A 52 11.68 4.28 -9.85
CA PRO A 52 10.37 3.63 -9.90
C PRO A 52 9.23 4.55 -9.43
N THR A 53 9.41 5.31 -8.35
CA THR A 53 8.38 6.24 -7.88
C THR A 53 8.14 7.41 -8.84
N LEU A 54 9.20 8.00 -9.39
CA LEU A 54 9.09 9.09 -10.36
C LEU A 54 8.36 8.63 -11.61
N LEU A 55 8.74 7.48 -12.17
CA LEU A 55 8.10 6.95 -13.37
C LEU A 55 6.67 6.45 -13.13
N SER A 56 6.35 6.03 -11.90
CA SER A 56 4.97 5.67 -11.57
C SER A 56 4.07 6.91 -11.43
N MET A 57 4.62 8.04 -10.97
CA MET A 57 3.92 9.33 -10.86
C MET A 57 3.97 10.15 -12.17
N PHE A 58 5.01 10.00 -12.99
CA PHE A 58 5.07 10.51 -14.36
C PHE A 58 4.35 9.54 -15.27
N SER A 59 3.02 9.54 -15.14
CA SER A 59 2.12 8.71 -15.93
C SER A 59 1.60 9.46 -17.16
N VAL A 60 0.71 8.81 -17.92
CA VAL A 60 -0.06 9.37 -19.04
C VAL A 60 -0.62 10.76 -18.74
N VAL A 61 -1.02 11.01 -17.50
CA VAL A 61 -1.67 12.27 -17.09
C VAL A 61 -0.76 13.48 -17.33
N LEU A 62 0.56 13.33 -17.14
CA LEU A 62 1.51 14.41 -17.37
C LEU A 62 1.52 14.88 -18.83
N PHE A 63 1.41 13.95 -19.77
CA PHE A 63 1.49 14.26 -21.19
C PHE A 63 0.12 14.52 -21.85
N LEU A 64 -0.90 13.76 -21.47
CA LEU A 64 -2.21 13.77 -22.16
C LEU A 64 -3.34 14.49 -21.41
N ARG A 65 -3.16 14.80 -20.12
CA ARG A 65 -4.27 15.33 -19.30
C ARG A 65 -3.94 16.64 -18.58
N ILE A 66 -2.67 17.06 -18.54
CA ILE A 66 -2.29 18.34 -17.93
C ILE A 66 -2.98 19.53 -18.63
N GLY A 67 -3.04 19.52 -19.96
CA GLY A 67 -3.70 20.55 -20.75
C GLY A 67 -5.19 20.58 -20.48
N PHE A 68 -5.82 19.42 -20.51
CA PHE A 68 -7.24 19.25 -20.16
C PHE A 68 -7.58 19.83 -18.78
N VAL A 69 -6.77 19.52 -17.75
CA VAL A 69 -6.99 20.05 -16.40
C VAL A 69 -6.92 21.58 -16.39
N VAL A 70 -5.88 22.16 -17.00
CA VAL A 70 -5.70 23.62 -17.07
C VAL A 70 -6.80 24.27 -17.91
N GLY A 71 -7.20 23.70 -19.04
CA GLY A 71 -8.24 24.24 -19.91
C GLY A 71 -9.62 24.25 -19.26
N GLN A 72 -9.98 23.19 -18.53
CA GLN A 72 -11.27 23.07 -17.83
C GLN A 72 -11.30 23.88 -16.53
N ALA A 73 -10.35 23.63 -15.63
CA ALA A 73 -10.34 24.22 -14.29
C ALA A 73 -9.71 25.64 -14.26
N GLY A 74 -8.93 26.03 -15.27
CA GLY A 74 -8.10 27.23 -15.22
C GLY A 74 -6.87 27.05 -14.32
N LEU A 75 -5.94 27.99 -14.38
CA LEU A 75 -4.65 27.91 -13.68
C LEU A 75 -4.80 27.94 -12.16
N TYR A 76 -5.66 28.80 -11.61
CA TYR A 76 -5.79 28.90 -10.14
C TYR A 76 -6.38 27.63 -9.53
N GLN A 77 -7.41 27.08 -10.16
CA GLN A 77 -8.05 25.88 -9.65
C GLN A 77 -7.19 24.63 -9.92
N SER A 78 -6.44 24.56 -11.03
CA SER A 78 -5.51 23.45 -11.28
C SER A 78 -4.37 23.41 -10.27
N ILE A 79 -3.74 24.55 -9.94
CA ILE A 79 -2.73 24.63 -8.86
C ILE A 79 -3.36 24.22 -7.52
N THR A 80 -4.57 24.70 -7.22
CA THR A 80 -5.28 24.30 -5.99
C THR A 80 -5.53 22.79 -5.95
N MET A 81 -5.94 22.16 -7.05
CA MET A 81 -6.10 20.70 -7.16
C MET A 81 -4.77 19.97 -6.90
N PHE A 82 -3.66 20.44 -7.46
CA PHE A 82 -2.34 19.86 -7.20
C PHE A 82 -1.93 20.02 -5.73
N VAL A 83 -2.13 21.19 -5.14
CA VAL A 83 -1.82 21.41 -3.71
C VAL A 83 -2.63 20.45 -2.83
N VAL A 84 -3.93 20.30 -3.08
CA VAL A 84 -4.79 19.35 -2.33
C VAL A 84 -4.34 17.90 -2.54
N ALA A 85 -4.09 17.49 -3.79
CA ALA A 85 -3.65 16.14 -4.12
C ALA A 85 -2.30 15.81 -3.45
N TYR A 86 -1.30 16.68 -3.59
CA TYR A 86 0.03 16.49 -3.02
C TYR A 86 0.04 16.64 -1.50
N PHE A 87 -0.88 17.41 -0.91
CA PHE A 87 -1.07 17.42 0.54
C PHE A 87 -1.50 16.03 1.05
N ILE A 88 -2.54 15.44 0.44
CA ILE A 88 -3.02 14.09 0.79
C ILE A 88 -1.91 13.04 0.61
N ILE A 89 -1.20 13.12 -0.51
CA ILE A 89 -0.08 12.22 -0.84
C ILE A 89 1.04 12.38 0.19
N THR A 90 1.43 13.61 0.53
CA THR A 90 2.52 13.87 1.49
C THR A 90 2.16 13.31 2.86
N MET A 91 0.94 13.52 3.36
CA MET A 91 0.49 12.93 4.63
C MET A 91 0.59 11.41 4.61
N THR A 92 0.22 10.78 3.50
CA THR A 92 0.33 9.32 3.33
C THR A 92 1.79 8.85 3.23
N VAL A 93 2.65 9.61 2.57
CA VAL A 93 4.09 9.32 2.47
C VAL A 93 4.73 9.40 3.84
N LEU A 94 4.39 10.39 4.68
CA LEU A 94 4.90 10.47 6.06
C LEU A 94 4.53 9.23 6.89
N SER A 95 3.29 8.74 6.74
CA SER A 95 2.87 7.46 7.34
C SER A 95 3.69 6.28 6.81
N ILE A 96 3.88 6.15 5.50
CA ILE A 96 4.73 5.08 4.91
C ILE A 96 6.17 5.18 5.40
N CYS A 97 6.71 6.40 5.57
CA CYS A 97 8.05 6.63 6.14
C CYS A 97 8.13 6.14 7.59
N ALA A 98 7.10 6.39 8.40
CA ALA A 98 7.04 5.89 9.77
C ALA A 98 7.03 4.37 9.82
N ILE A 99 6.18 3.70 9.03
CA ILE A 99 6.12 2.24 9.01
C ILE A 99 7.44 1.64 8.48
N SER A 100 8.00 2.20 7.41
CA SER A 100 9.26 1.69 6.83
C SER A 100 10.49 1.90 7.72
N THR A 101 10.41 2.81 8.69
CA THR A 101 11.45 2.99 9.70
C THR A 101 11.20 2.19 10.97
N ASN A 102 10.11 1.43 11.03
CA ASN A 102 9.74 0.59 12.16
C ASN A 102 10.20 -0.86 11.93
N GLY A 103 11.30 -1.26 12.59
CA GLY A 103 11.79 -2.64 12.59
C GLY A 103 12.44 -3.12 11.28
N ALA A 104 12.57 -4.44 11.13
CA ALA A 104 13.20 -5.07 9.97
C ALA A 104 12.18 -5.29 8.84
N LEU A 105 12.58 -4.92 7.61
CA LEU A 105 11.74 -5.02 6.41
C LEU A 105 12.09 -6.28 5.60
N GLU A 106 11.14 -7.19 5.41
CA GLU A 106 11.28 -8.34 4.51
C GLU A 106 10.70 -8.06 3.09
N ALA A 107 10.86 -9.05 2.20
CA ALA A 107 10.23 -9.09 0.90
C ALA A 107 8.69 -9.20 1.01
N GLY A 108 8.00 -8.19 0.48
CA GLY A 108 6.53 -8.06 0.53
C GLY A 108 6.02 -6.62 0.52
N GLY A 109 6.93 -5.64 0.51
CA GLY A 109 6.62 -4.24 0.26
C GLY A 109 5.76 -3.59 1.32
N ALA A 110 4.94 -2.61 0.91
CA ALA A 110 4.00 -1.91 1.79
C ALA A 110 3.06 -2.86 2.54
N TYR A 111 2.59 -3.93 1.90
CA TYR A 111 1.73 -4.91 2.58
C TYR A 111 2.43 -5.58 3.75
N TYR A 112 3.64 -6.10 3.59
CA TYR A 112 4.37 -6.77 4.69
C TYR A 112 4.62 -5.80 5.85
N MET A 113 4.95 -4.55 5.54
CA MET A 113 5.10 -3.48 6.51
C MET A 113 3.81 -3.25 7.32
N ILE A 114 2.67 -3.21 6.64
CA ILE A 114 1.37 -2.96 7.23
C ILE A 114 0.88 -4.18 8.02
N SER A 115 0.96 -5.40 7.47
CA SER A 115 0.41 -6.61 8.08
C SER A 115 1.12 -7.01 9.37
N ARG A 116 2.43 -6.79 9.45
CA ARG A 116 3.22 -7.06 10.66
C ARG A 116 2.98 -6.03 11.75
N ALA A 117 2.60 -4.81 11.37
CA ALA A 117 2.24 -3.77 12.31
C ALA A 117 0.78 -3.93 12.79
N LEU A 118 -0.15 -4.17 11.86
CA LEU A 118 -1.61 -4.23 12.11
C LEU A 118 -2.18 -5.57 12.56
N GLY A 119 -1.44 -6.66 12.32
CA GLY A 119 -1.97 -8.00 12.41
C GLY A 119 -2.64 -8.46 11.11
N PRO A 120 -3.00 -9.76 11.05
CA PRO A 120 -3.39 -10.44 9.82
C PRO A 120 -4.71 -9.94 9.22
N GLU A 121 -5.70 -9.59 10.04
CA GLU A 121 -7.05 -9.21 9.56
C GLU A 121 -7.06 -7.87 8.83
N PHE A 122 -6.54 -6.83 9.50
CA PHE A 122 -6.42 -5.49 8.94
C PHE A 122 -5.35 -5.46 7.84
N GLY A 123 -4.21 -6.12 8.05
CA GLY A 123 -3.17 -6.24 7.03
C GLY A 123 -3.66 -6.92 5.76
N GLY A 124 -4.35 -8.05 5.89
CA GLY A 124 -4.84 -8.86 4.78
C GLY A 124 -5.91 -8.14 3.95
N SER A 125 -6.89 -7.51 4.61
CA SER A 125 -7.94 -6.75 3.92
C SER A 125 -7.38 -5.55 3.14
N ILE A 126 -6.49 -4.77 3.75
CA ILE A 126 -5.78 -3.67 3.09
C ILE A 126 -4.90 -4.19 1.94
N GLY A 127 -4.22 -5.32 2.16
CA GLY A 127 -3.37 -5.96 1.16
C GLY A 127 -4.14 -6.38 -0.09
N ILE A 128 -5.29 -7.02 0.07
CA ILE A 128 -6.14 -7.44 -1.07
C ILE A 128 -6.69 -6.22 -1.82
N MET A 129 -7.12 -5.17 -1.10
CA MET A 129 -7.54 -3.92 -1.73
C MET A 129 -6.42 -3.27 -2.54
N PHE A 130 -5.22 -3.23 -1.96
CA PHE A 130 -4.06 -2.67 -2.64
C PHE A 130 -3.63 -3.52 -3.84
N PHE A 131 -3.74 -4.84 -3.75
CA PHE A 131 -3.57 -5.74 -4.88
C PHE A 131 -4.55 -5.42 -6.02
N LEU A 132 -5.85 -5.31 -5.73
CA LEU A 132 -6.87 -4.98 -6.73
C LEU A 132 -6.66 -3.58 -7.33
N ALA A 133 -6.26 -2.59 -6.52
CA ALA A 133 -5.92 -1.25 -7.00
C ALA A 133 -4.80 -1.28 -8.05
N ASN A 134 -3.73 -2.06 -7.80
CA ASN A 134 -2.63 -2.22 -8.75
C ASN A 134 -3.05 -3.00 -10.01
N VAL A 135 -3.91 -4.03 -9.88
CA VAL A 135 -4.45 -4.77 -11.04
C VAL A 135 -5.27 -3.83 -11.94
N CYS A 136 -6.24 -3.12 -11.37
CA CYS A 136 -7.06 -2.18 -12.14
C CYS A 136 -6.22 -1.01 -12.69
N GLY A 137 -5.22 -0.54 -11.93
CA GLY A 137 -4.31 0.51 -12.38
C GLY A 137 -3.41 0.06 -13.54
N CYS A 138 -2.95 -1.19 -13.56
CA CYS A 138 -2.21 -1.75 -14.69
C CYS A 138 -3.08 -1.77 -15.96
N ALA A 139 -4.33 -2.24 -15.85
CA ALA A 139 -5.29 -2.22 -16.96
C ALA A 139 -5.53 -0.81 -17.50
N LEU A 140 -5.69 0.17 -16.59
CA LEU A 140 -5.86 1.58 -16.95
C LEU A 140 -4.69 2.12 -17.79
N TYR A 141 -3.45 1.84 -17.38
CA TYR A 141 -2.29 2.30 -18.12
C TYR A 141 -2.18 1.61 -19.49
N ILE A 142 -2.47 0.32 -19.59
CA ILE A 142 -2.50 -0.38 -20.88
C ILE A 142 -3.58 0.22 -21.80
N LEU A 143 -4.79 0.48 -21.30
CA LEU A 143 -5.84 1.13 -22.10
C LEU A 143 -5.44 2.54 -22.54
N GLY A 144 -4.80 3.32 -21.66
CA GLY A 144 -4.29 4.65 -22.01
C GLY A 144 -3.17 4.60 -23.07
N LEU A 145 -2.34 3.56 -23.05
CA LEU A 145 -1.32 3.32 -24.07
C LEU A 145 -1.95 2.97 -25.42
N VAL A 146 -2.98 2.11 -25.42
CA VAL A 146 -3.73 1.78 -26.64
C VAL A 146 -4.42 3.01 -27.20
N GLU A 147 -5.05 3.85 -26.36
CA GLU A 147 -5.67 5.12 -26.78
C GLU A 147 -4.64 6.03 -27.47
N ALA A 148 -3.44 6.18 -26.89
CA ALA A 148 -2.37 6.98 -27.48
C ALA A 148 -1.86 6.42 -28.83
N ILE A 149 -1.75 5.10 -28.95
CA ILE A 149 -1.34 4.43 -30.20
C ILE A 149 -2.41 4.60 -31.28
N MET A 150 -3.69 4.43 -30.93
CA MET A 150 -4.81 4.62 -31.86
C MET A 150 -4.96 6.07 -32.29
N PHE A 151 -4.69 7.02 -31.39
CA PHE A 151 -4.68 8.44 -31.75
C PHE A 151 -3.61 8.77 -32.81
N THR A 152 -2.43 8.14 -32.73
CA THR A 152 -1.31 8.43 -33.64
C THR A 152 -1.37 7.64 -34.96
N PHE A 153 -1.75 6.36 -34.90
CA PHE A 153 -1.62 5.40 -36.01
C PHE A 153 -2.96 4.79 -36.48
N GLY A 154 -4.07 5.11 -35.80
CA GLY A 154 -5.40 4.58 -36.12
C GLY A 154 -6.03 5.24 -37.34
N VAL A 155 -6.72 4.43 -38.16
CA VAL A 155 -7.54 4.91 -39.28
C VAL A 155 -8.92 5.31 -38.78
N PRO A 156 -9.44 6.52 -39.07
CA PRO A 156 -10.82 6.91 -38.70
C PRO A 156 -11.87 6.08 -39.46
N GLU A 157 -12.89 5.59 -38.74
CA GLU A 157 -13.95 4.71 -39.27
C GLU A 157 -14.84 5.35 -40.36
N GLU A 158 -14.87 6.69 -40.51
CA GLU A 158 -15.80 7.40 -41.41
C GLU A 158 -15.19 8.11 -42.63
N SER A 159 -13.87 8.04 -42.87
CA SER A 159 -13.29 8.64 -44.09
C SER A 159 -12.82 7.57 -45.07
N THR A 160 -13.66 7.31 -46.06
CA THR A 160 -13.27 6.65 -47.31
C THR A 160 -12.03 7.34 -47.90
N ALA A 161 -10.98 6.54 -48.09
CA ALA A 161 -9.87 6.70 -49.03
C ALA A 161 -9.77 8.05 -49.75
N ALA A 162 -9.05 9.04 -49.19
CA ALA A 162 -8.54 10.16 -49.99
C ALA A 162 -7.34 10.94 -49.44
N PHE A 163 -6.98 10.85 -48.15
CA PHE A 163 -5.76 11.52 -47.63
C PHE A 163 -5.07 10.67 -46.56
N THR A 164 -4.45 9.57 -46.98
CA THR A 164 -3.54 8.78 -46.13
C THR A 164 -2.22 9.53 -45.97
N GLY A 165 -2.01 10.18 -44.83
CA GLY A 165 -0.65 10.41 -44.35
C GLY A 165 0.04 9.06 -44.12
N PHE A 166 1.36 8.97 -44.31
CA PHE A 166 2.17 7.74 -44.22
C PHE A 166 2.08 6.94 -42.89
N HIS A 167 1.28 7.39 -41.90
CA HIS A 167 1.25 6.86 -40.54
C HIS A 167 -0.08 6.24 -40.08
N GLN A 168 -1.20 6.34 -40.82
CA GLN A 168 -2.48 5.74 -40.38
C GLN A 168 -2.69 4.37 -41.04
N MET A 169 -2.34 3.29 -40.34
CA MET A 169 -2.40 1.91 -40.86
C MET A 169 -3.12 0.92 -39.94
N LEU A 170 -3.45 1.32 -38.70
CA LEU A 170 -4.06 0.40 -37.73
C LEU A 170 -5.60 0.46 -37.81
N PRO A 171 -6.29 -0.68 -37.98
CA PRO A 171 -7.75 -0.71 -37.94
C PRO A 171 -8.27 -0.30 -36.56
N SER A 172 -9.25 0.60 -36.54
CA SER A 172 -9.99 0.98 -35.35
C SER A 172 -11.10 -0.04 -35.07
N GLY A 173 -11.31 -0.37 -33.79
CA GLY A 173 -12.43 -1.20 -33.36
C GLY A 173 -12.20 -1.78 -31.96
N TYR A 174 -13.28 -2.12 -31.26
CA TYR A 174 -13.19 -2.65 -29.88
C TYR A 174 -12.27 -3.88 -29.78
N TRP A 175 -12.44 -4.85 -30.68
CA TRP A 175 -11.64 -6.08 -30.70
C TRP A 175 -10.17 -5.83 -31.06
N TRP A 176 -9.89 -4.85 -31.91
CA TRP A 176 -8.53 -4.43 -32.26
C TRP A 176 -7.83 -3.73 -31.11
N CYS A 177 -8.51 -2.78 -30.45
CA CYS A 177 -8.01 -2.13 -29.24
C CYS A 177 -7.72 -3.15 -28.13
N LEU A 178 -8.60 -4.15 -27.97
CA LEU A 178 -8.39 -5.23 -27.02
C LEU A 178 -7.17 -6.09 -27.40
N LEU A 179 -7.01 -6.45 -28.67
CA LEU A 179 -5.84 -7.19 -29.17
C LEU A 179 -4.53 -6.42 -28.93
N TYR A 180 -4.49 -5.12 -29.22
CA TYR A 180 -3.31 -4.29 -28.93
C TYR A 180 -3.03 -4.23 -27.43
N GLY A 181 -4.06 -4.10 -26.61
CA GLY A 181 -3.95 -4.15 -25.16
C GLY A 181 -3.41 -5.48 -24.65
N THR A 182 -3.87 -6.62 -25.17
CA THR A 182 -3.38 -7.95 -24.76
C THR A 182 -1.94 -8.18 -25.16
N ILE A 183 -1.52 -7.73 -26.35
CA ILE A 183 -0.13 -7.81 -26.81
C ILE A 183 0.80 -6.98 -25.90
N LEU A 184 0.41 -5.73 -25.59
CA LEU A 184 1.18 -4.84 -24.72
C LEU A 184 1.26 -5.38 -23.29
N LEU A 185 0.15 -5.92 -22.77
CA LEU A 185 0.10 -6.56 -21.46
C LEU A 185 0.98 -7.82 -21.42
N PHE A 186 0.99 -8.62 -22.50
CA PHE A 186 1.87 -9.78 -22.63
C PHE A 186 3.34 -9.36 -22.63
N LEU A 187 3.70 -8.26 -23.29
CA LEU A 187 5.05 -7.72 -23.25
C LEU A 187 5.45 -7.28 -21.83
N CYS A 188 4.55 -6.60 -21.10
CA CYS A 188 4.75 -6.30 -19.68
C CYS A 188 5.01 -7.58 -18.86
N PHE A 189 4.21 -8.62 -19.10
CA PHE A 189 4.32 -9.91 -18.41
C PHE A 189 5.68 -10.58 -18.62
N VAL A 190 6.16 -10.65 -19.86
CA VAL A 190 7.48 -11.23 -20.18
C VAL A 190 8.58 -10.50 -19.42
N VAL A 191 8.58 -9.16 -19.39
CA VAL A 191 9.57 -8.37 -18.66
C VAL A 191 9.49 -8.64 -17.14
N CYS A 192 8.28 -8.74 -16.59
CA CYS A 192 8.08 -8.98 -15.16
C CYS A 192 8.48 -10.41 -14.71
N LEU A 193 8.43 -11.40 -15.61
CA LEU A 193 8.88 -12.77 -15.33
C LEU A 193 10.40 -12.85 -15.11
N VAL A 194 11.20 -12.04 -15.81
CA VAL A 194 12.67 -12.13 -15.74
C VAL A 194 13.21 -11.64 -14.40
N GLY A 195 12.49 -10.74 -13.71
CA GLY A 195 12.71 -10.38 -12.31
C GLY A 195 13.01 -8.91 -12.03
N ALA A 196 13.08 -8.56 -10.74
CA ALA A 196 13.16 -7.17 -10.25
C ALA A 196 14.42 -6.42 -10.71
N HIS A 197 15.55 -7.12 -10.88
CA HIS A 197 16.81 -6.50 -11.29
C HIS A 197 16.81 -6.06 -12.77
N ILE A 198 16.20 -6.87 -13.64
CA ILE A 198 16.05 -6.52 -15.07
C ILE A 198 15.03 -5.41 -15.23
N TYR A 199 13.93 -5.48 -14.47
CA TYR A 199 12.99 -4.38 -14.34
C TYR A 199 13.69 -3.07 -13.96
N ALA A 200 14.47 -3.05 -12.87
CA ALA A 200 15.16 -1.83 -12.42
C ALA A 200 16.09 -1.23 -13.51
N LYS A 201 16.76 -2.07 -14.30
CA LYS A 201 17.57 -1.63 -15.45
C LYS A 201 16.72 -1.09 -16.59
N ALA A 202 15.63 -1.76 -16.95
CA ALA A 202 14.71 -1.29 -17.99
C ALA A 202 14.06 0.04 -17.61
N THR A 203 13.61 0.16 -16.36
CA THR A 203 13.02 1.38 -15.79
C THR A 203 14.03 2.53 -15.77
N PHE A 204 15.32 2.28 -15.57
CA PHE A 204 16.36 3.30 -15.69
C PHE A 204 16.51 3.84 -17.12
N ILE A 205 16.47 2.96 -18.13
CA ILE A 205 16.50 3.39 -19.55
C ILE A 205 15.27 4.25 -19.86
N ILE A 206 14.09 3.81 -19.43
CA ILE A 206 12.85 4.57 -19.62
C ILE A 206 12.93 5.92 -18.91
N PHE A 207 13.54 5.99 -17.72
CA PHE A 207 13.72 7.23 -16.99
C PHE A 207 14.55 8.26 -17.77
N ILE A 208 15.64 7.84 -18.40
CA ILE A 208 16.46 8.71 -19.25
C ILE A 208 15.62 9.22 -20.44
N ILE A 209 14.84 8.35 -21.07
CA ILE A 209 13.96 8.73 -22.18
C ILE A 209 12.96 9.78 -21.72
N VAL A 210 12.23 9.51 -20.63
CA VAL A 210 11.20 10.43 -20.10
C VAL A 210 11.82 11.77 -19.68
N LEU A 211 12.99 11.78 -19.03
CA LEU A 211 13.69 13.03 -18.71
C LEU A 211 14.09 13.82 -19.97
N THR A 212 14.57 13.14 -21.00
CA THR A 212 14.94 13.79 -22.27
C THR A 212 13.72 14.39 -22.96
N VAL A 213 12.58 13.69 -22.94
CA VAL A 213 11.31 14.21 -23.47
C VAL A 213 10.80 15.40 -22.65
N LEU A 214 10.86 15.33 -21.32
CA LEU A 214 10.49 16.43 -20.44
C LEU A 214 11.36 17.67 -20.69
N ALA A 215 12.68 17.49 -20.83
CA ALA A 215 13.59 18.56 -21.18
C ALA A 215 13.23 19.19 -22.54
N SER A 216 12.93 18.37 -23.55
CA SER A 216 12.44 18.85 -24.86
C SER A 216 11.19 19.72 -24.70
N ILE A 217 10.17 19.23 -23.98
CA ILE A 217 8.92 19.96 -23.76
C ILE A 217 9.17 21.30 -23.08
N PHE A 218 9.99 21.33 -22.03
CA PHE A 218 10.31 22.57 -21.33
C PHE A 218 11.05 23.56 -22.25
N THR A 219 11.99 23.08 -23.07
CA THR A 219 12.68 23.95 -24.03
C THR A 219 11.76 24.45 -25.14
N SER A 220 10.78 23.65 -25.56
CA SER A 220 9.82 24.01 -26.61
C SER A 220 8.97 25.22 -26.28
N PHE A 221 8.56 25.38 -25.01
CA PHE A 221 7.79 26.55 -24.58
C PHE A 221 8.53 27.89 -24.79
N PHE A 222 9.87 27.87 -24.87
CA PHE A 222 10.69 29.07 -25.06
C PHE A 222 11.20 29.25 -26.50
N ILE A 223 11.39 28.16 -27.24
CA ILE A 223 11.99 28.19 -28.59
C ILE A 223 10.92 28.30 -29.69
N VAL A 224 9.79 27.61 -29.53
CA VAL A 224 8.76 27.53 -30.57
C VAL A 224 7.98 28.84 -30.60
N GLY A 225 7.96 29.49 -31.76
CA GLY A 225 7.20 30.71 -32.01
C GLY A 225 5.68 30.47 -32.07
N PRO A 226 4.87 31.51 -32.23
CA PRO A 226 3.42 31.38 -32.32
C PRO A 226 3.02 30.52 -33.53
N THR A 227 2.22 29.48 -33.30
CA THR A 227 1.77 28.54 -34.35
C THR A 227 0.28 28.30 -34.25
N VAL A 228 -0.33 27.93 -35.37
CA VAL A 228 -1.75 27.58 -35.44
C VAL A 228 -1.86 26.07 -35.48
N VAL A 229 -2.52 25.48 -34.48
CA VAL A 229 -2.72 24.05 -34.33
C VAL A 229 -4.07 23.65 -34.92
N ILE A 230 -4.10 22.54 -35.67
CA ILE A 230 -5.31 22.01 -36.29
C ILE A 230 -5.90 20.97 -35.34
N LEU A 231 -7.14 21.16 -34.91
CA LEU A 231 -7.78 20.29 -33.94
C LEU A 231 -8.32 19.00 -34.60
N PRO A 232 -8.24 17.84 -33.91
CA PRO A 232 -8.92 16.62 -34.34
C PRO A 232 -10.44 16.75 -34.12
N GLU A 233 -11.23 16.68 -35.20
CA GLU A 233 -12.71 16.78 -35.12
C GLU A 233 -13.34 15.52 -34.53
N ALA A 234 -14.27 15.71 -33.59
CA ALA A 234 -15.32 14.76 -33.29
C ALA A 234 -16.67 15.52 -33.23
N SER A 235 -17.66 14.99 -33.95
CA SER A 235 -19.07 15.40 -34.10
C SER A 235 -19.44 16.39 -35.22
N LEU A 236 -19.80 15.78 -36.36
CA LEU A 236 -20.97 16.02 -37.22
C LEU A 236 -21.62 17.42 -37.26
N THR A 237 -21.80 17.92 -38.49
CA THR A 237 -22.58 19.09 -38.97
C THR A 237 -21.86 20.43 -39.19
N ASN A 238 -20.75 20.44 -39.94
CA ASN A 238 -20.52 21.37 -41.08
C ASN A 238 -19.09 21.19 -41.64
N SER A 239 -18.99 20.46 -42.75
CA SER A 239 -17.75 20.06 -43.42
C SER A 239 -17.09 21.17 -44.24
N THR A 240 -16.84 22.35 -43.66
CA THR A 240 -16.06 23.42 -44.34
C THR A 240 -15.17 24.28 -43.46
N SER A 241 -15.31 24.28 -42.13
CA SER A 241 -14.51 25.17 -41.28
C SER A 241 -13.63 24.36 -40.32
N ARG A 242 -12.43 23.97 -40.78
CA ARG A 242 -11.39 23.41 -39.91
C ARG A 242 -11.18 24.35 -38.73
N ARG A 243 -11.63 23.97 -37.54
CA ARG A 243 -11.43 24.81 -36.36
C ARG A 243 -9.96 24.71 -35.97
N THR A 244 -9.28 25.84 -36.05
CA THR A 244 -7.90 25.99 -35.59
C THR A 244 -7.89 26.58 -34.19
N ALA A 245 -6.85 26.25 -33.43
CA ALA A 245 -6.56 26.90 -32.16
C ALA A 245 -5.14 27.45 -32.18
N ASN A 246 -4.90 28.52 -31.42
CA ASN A 246 -3.64 29.24 -31.48
C ASN A 246 -2.73 28.88 -30.31
N TYR A 247 -1.47 28.62 -30.63
CA TYR A 247 -0.34 28.66 -29.71
C TYR A 247 0.31 30.04 -29.85
N THR A 248 0.26 30.85 -28.79
CA THR A 248 0.70 32.26 -28.85
C THR A 248 2.13 32.47 -28.38
N GLY A 249 2.79 31.42 -27.88
CA GLY A 249 3.97 31.56 -27.02
C GLY A 249 3.62 32.20 -25.68
N LEU A 250 4.61 32.35 -24.78
CA LEU A 250 4.42 32.90 -23.43
C LEU A 250 3.93 34.34 -23.48
N TRP A 251 2.62 34.54 -23.35
CA TRP A 251 2.00 35.85 -23.42
C TRP A 251 1.06 36.12 -22.26
N LEU A 252 1.17 37.31 -21.67
CA LEU A 252 0.43 37.66 -20.46
C LEU A 252 -1.08 37.71 -20.68
N SER A 253 -1.54 38.02 -21.89
CA SER A 253 -2.98 38.06 -22.17
C SER A 253 -3.57 36.64 -22.31
N THR A 254 -2.82 35.70 -22.89
CA THR A 254 -3.21 34.29 -22.94
C THR A 254 -3.30 33.71 -21.53
N LEU A 255 -2.33 34.04 -20.67
CA LEU A 255 -2.39 33.74 -19.24
C LEU A 255 -3.65 34.33 -18.59
N LYS A 256 -4.01 35.57 -18.93
CA LYS A 256 -5.23 36.25 -18.45
C LYS A 256 -6.52 35.50 -18.84
N GLY A 257 -6.58 34.91 -20.03
CA GLY A 257 -7.71 34.09 -20.49
C GLY A 257 -7.86 32.75 -19.76
N ASN A 258 -6.77 32.23 -19.20
CA ASN A 258 -6.70 30.89 -18.60
C ASN A 258 -6.74 30.87 -17.06
N LEU A 259 -6.84 32.00 -16.35
CA LEU A 259 -6.79 31.99 -14.87
C LEU A 259 -8.01 31.33 -14.21
N PHE A 260 -9.21 31.67 -14.67
CA PHE A 260 -10.46 31.24 -14.05
C PHE A 260 -11.00 29.96 -14.67
N SER A 261 -11.89 29.27 -13.96
CA SER A 261 -12.50 28.02 -14.42
C SER A 261 -13.58 28.25 -15.47
N ASN A 262 -13.72 27.29 -16.38
CA ASN A 262 -14.79 27.25 -17.37
C ASN A 262 -14.97 25.79 -17.78
N TYR A 263 -15.85 25.12 -17.05
CA TYR A 263 -16.13 23.71 -17.27
C TYR A 263 -17.04 23.53 -18.48
N THR A 264 -16.54 22.82 -19.48
CA THR A 264 -17.26 22.48 -20.71
C THR A 264 -17.47 20.97 -20.81
N VAL A 265 -18.23 20.58 -21.83
CA VAL A 265 -18.40 19.17 -22.18
C VAL A 265 -17.08 18.66 -22.76
N ASP A 266 -16.57 17.59 -22.18
CA ASP A 266 -15.38 16.93 -22.69
C ASP A 266 -15.68 16.25 -24.02
N TYR A 267 -14.77 16.40 -24.98
CA TYR A 267 -14.97 15.94 -26.36
C TYR A 267 -14.79 14.43 -26.52
N THR A 268 -14.09 13.76 -25.59
CA THR A 268 -13.93 12.29 -25.63
C THR A 268 -15.05 11.56 -24.90
N THR A 269 -15.58 12.14 -23.82
CA THR A 269 -16.62 11.50 -23.00
C THR A 269 -18.03 12.00 -23.27
N GLY A 270 -18.19 13.17 -23.88
CA GLY A 270 -19.49 13.84 -24.01
C GLY A 270 -20.10 14.23 -22.65
N GLY A 271 -19.35 14.10 -21.55
CA GLY A 271 -19.81 14.43 -20.21
C GLY A 271 -19.50 15.88 -19.84
N VAL A 272 -20.41 16.53 -19.12
CA VAL A 272 -20.13 17.85 -18.50
C VAL A 272 -19.04 17.68 -17.44
N MET A 273 -17.97 18.45 -17.52
CA MET A 273 -16.90 18.41 -16.54
C MET A 273 -17.29 19.21 -15.28
N ASN A 274 -16.80 18.76 -14.14
CA ASN A 274 -16.95 19.42 -12.84
C ASN A 274 -15.62 19.29 -12.08
N PHE A 275 -15.43 20.08 -11.03
CA PHE A 275 -14.24 20.02 -10.17
C PHE A 275 -13.85 18.59 -9.78
N ALA A 276 -14.80 17.80 -9.29
CA ALA A 276 -14.54 16.44 -8.82
C ALA A 276 -14.10 15.47 -9.93
N ARG A 277 -14.68 15.59 -11.14
CA ARG A 277 -14.31 14.73 -12.28
C ARG A 277 -12.90 15.05 -12.79
N VAL A 278 -12.59 16.35 -12.91
CA VAL A 278 -11.25 16.81 -13.33
C VAL A 278 -10.21 16.43 -12.27
N PHE A 279 -10.54 16.60 -10.98
CA PHE A 279 -9.68 16.14 -9.89
C PHE A 279 -9.43 14.63 -9.93
N ALA A 280 -10.45 13.80 -10.19
CA ALA A 280 -10.28 12.35 -10.26
C ALA A 280 -9.26 11.94 -11.34
N VAL A 281 -9.35 12.57 -12.52
CA VAL A 281 -8.41 12.34 -13.63
C VAL A 281 -6.99 12.79 -13.24
N LEU A 282 -6.85 13.97 -12.64
CA LEU A 282 -5.57 14.50 -12.16
C LEU A 282 -4.95 13.63 -11.07
N PHE A 283 -5.74 13.22 -10.08
CA PHE A 283 -5.26 12.48 -8.92
C PHE A 283 -4.73 11.11 -9.32
N ASN A 284 -5.37 10.43 -10.27
CA ASN A 284 -4.86 9.18 -10.82
C ASN A 284 -3.41 9.33 -11.31
N GLY A 285 -3.10 10.47 -11.91
CA GLY A 285 -1.74 10.79 -12.37
C GLY A 285 -0.72 11.03 -11.27
N CYS A 286 -1.17 11.43 -10.09
CA CYS A 286 -0.31 11.68 -8.93
C CYS A 286 -0.17 10.43 -8.03
N THR A 287 -0.87 9.33 -8.34
CA THR A 287 -0.73 8.07 -7.60
C THR A 287 0.61 7.38 -7.90
N GLY A 288 0.91 6.26 -7.23
CA GLY A 288 2.12 5.48 -7.47
C GLY A 288 3.26 5.71 -6.48
N ILE A 289 3.01 6.44 -5.38
CA ILE A 289 4.01 6.65 -4.31
C ILE A 289 4.54 5.35 -3.68
N MET A 290 3.77 4.26 -3.75
CA MET A 290 4.15 2.97 -3.18
C MET A 290 5.02 2.12 -4.10
N ALA A 291 5.26 2.53 -5.36
CA ALA A 291 6.08 1.79 -6.31
C ALA A 291 7.48 1.48 -5.75
N GLY A 292 8.14 2.46 -5.12
CA GLY A 292 9.44 2.28 -4.49
C GLY A 292 9.40 1.43 -3.21
N SER A 293 8.27 1.40 -2.51
CA SER A 293 8.09 0.55 -1.33
C SER A 293 7.81 -0.92 -1.71
N ASN A 294 7.21 -1.18 -2.87
CA ASN A 294 6.91 -2.53 -3.35
C ASN A 294 8.17 -3.38 -3.60
N MET A 295 9.33 -2.73 -3.77
CA MET A 295 10.64 -3.36 -3.96
C MET A 295 11.47 -3.45 -2.65
N SER A 296 10.85 -3.27 -1.48
CA SER A 296 11.55 -3.20 -0.18
C SER A 296 12.51 -4.37 0.09
N GLY A 297 12.13 -5.59 -0.32
CA GLY A 297 12.93 -6.80 -0.13
C GLY A 297 14.21 -6.84 -0.97
N ASP A 298 14.27 -6.09 -2.06
CA ASP A 298 15.40 -6.05 -2.98
C ASP A 298 16.34 -4.85 -2.70
N LEU A 299 15.98 -3.97 -1.76
CA LEU A 299 16.78 -2.81 -1.38
C LEU A 299 17.92 -3.18 -0.42
N LYS A 300 19.04 -2.46 -0.51
CA LYS A 300 20.17 -2.60 0.43
C LYS A 300 19.76 -2.24 1.86
N ASN A 301 19.20 -1.03 2.03
CA ASN A 301 18.78 -0.45 3.31
C ASN A 301 17.38 0.18 3.17
N PRO A 302 16.29 -0.60 3.28
CA PRO A 302 14.96 -0.10 2.94
C PRO A 302 14.46 1.01 3.90
N SER A 303 14.79 0.95 5.20
CA SER A 303 14.42 1.99 6.18
C SER A 303 15.08 3.35 5.93
N TYR A 304 16.21 3.37 5.22
CA TYR A 304 16.89 4.60 4.81
C TYR A 304 16.46 5.05 3.40
N SER A 305 16.35 4.10 2.48
CA SER A 305 16.08 4.36 1.06
C SER A 305 14.65 4.80 0.79
N ILE A 306 13.67 4.18 1.46
CA ILE A 306 12.24 4.47 1.20
C ILE A 306 11.93 5.93 1.56
N PRO A 307 12.19 6.43 2.80
CA PRO A 307 11.77 7.78 3.17
C PRO A 307 12.38 8.88 2.32
N ARG A 308 13.69 8.83 2.07
CA ARG A 308 14.38 9.83 1.24
C ARG A 308 13.96 9.74 -0.22
N GLY A 309 13.81 8.51 -0.74
CA GLY A 309 13.52 8.30 -2.14
C GLY A 309 12.10 8.73 -2.51
N THR A 310 11.10 8.37 -1.70
CA THR A 310 9.69 8.73 -1.95
C THR A 310 9.46 10.23 -1.78
N LEU A 311 10.00 10.86 -0.73
CA LEU A 311 9.87 12.31 -0.54
C LEU A 311 10.53 13.11 -1.66
N ALA A 312 11.73 12.72 -2.10
CA ALA A 312 12.40 13.38 -3.22
C ALA A 312 11.59 13.24 -4.53
N ALA A 313 11.03 12.05 -4.78
CA ALA A 313 10.21 11.82 -5.97
C ALA A 313 8.93 12.67 -5.96
N VAL A 314 8.22 12.70 -4.83
CA VAL A 314 6.98 13.49 -4.66
C VAL A 314 7.24 14.99 -4.79
N LEU A 315 8.34 15.50 -4.23
CA LEU A 315 8.70 16.91 -4.38
C LEU A 315 9.02 17.24 -5.84
N THR A 316 9.80 16.37 -6.51
CA THR A 316 10.16 16.56 -7.92
C THR A 316 8.93 16.56 -8.82
N THR A 317 8.02 15.58 -8.66
CA THR A 317 6.80 15.52 -9.46
C THR A 317 5.89 16.72 -9.21
N PHE A 318 5.71 17.13 -7.95
CA PHE A 318 4.95 18.35 -7.61
C PHE A 318 5.47 19.58 -8.36
N THR A 319 6.79 19.79 -8.36
CA THR A 319 7.40 20.94 -9.05
C THR A 319 7.19 20.88 -10.57
N VAL A 320 7.38 19.71 -11.18
CA VAL A 320 7.21 19.52 -12.63
C VAL A 320 5.76 19.75 -13.07
N TYR A 321 4.77 19.19 -12.36
CA TYR A 321 3.35 19.36 -12.70
C TYR A 321 2.89 20.82 -12.60
N ASN A 322 3.28 21.54 -11.54
CA ASN A 322 2.91 22.96 -11.38
C ASN A 322 3.62 23.84 -12.42
N LEU A 323 4.90 23.59 -12.69
CA LEU A 323 5.64 24.34 -13.70
C LEU A 323 5.02 24.13 -15.10
N LEU A 324 4.70 22.89 -15.46
CA LEU A 324 4.06 22.57 -16.73
C LEU A 324 2.66 23.20 -16.84
N SER A 325 1.90 23.23 -15.75
CA SER A 325 0.57 23.87 -15.72
C SER A 325 0.66 25.38 -15.96
N LEU A 326 1.65 26.05 -15.35
CA LEU A 326 1.90 27.48 -15.53
C LEU A 326 2.30 27.81 -16.97
N LEU A 327 3.23 27.03 -17.55
CA LEU A 327 3.69 27.23 -18.92
C LEU A 327 2.57 26.95 -19.94
N ALA A 328 1.79 25.88 -19.74
CA ALA A 328 0.65 25.57 -20.59
C ALA A 328 -0.41 26.69 -20.55
N ALA A 329 -0.73 27.22 -19.37
CA ALA A 329 -1.68 28.33 -19.21
C ALA A 329 -1.19 29.64 -19.86
N GLY A 330 0.13 29.88 -19.86
CA GLY A 330 0.72 31.10 -20.43
C GLY A 330 0.93 31.06 -21.94
N SER A 331 1.02 29.87 -22.54
CA SER A 331 1.39 29.73 -23.96
C SER A 331 0.27 29.24 -24.88
N CYS A 332 -0.70 28.50 -24.37
CA CYS A 332 -1.75 27.88 -25.18
C CYS A 332 -3.10 28.57 -24.97
N ASP A 333 -3.85 28.80 -26.05
CA ASP A 333 -5.23 29.25 -25.93
C ASP A 333 -6.10 28.20 -25.23
N ARG A 334 -7.12 28.67 -24.50
CA ARG A 334 -8.00 27.81 -23.70
C ARG A 334 -8.68 26.75 -24.55
N TYR A 335 -9.09 27.13 -25.75
CA TYR A 335 -9.80 26.25 -26.67
C TYR A 335 -8.93 25.07 -27.10
N LEU A 336 -7.62 25.28 -27.31
CA LEU A 336 -6.64 24.22 -27.58
C LEU A 336 -6.59 23.23 -26.41
N LEU A 337 -6.40 23.75 -25.19
CA LEU A 337 -6.26 22.94 -23.97
C LEU A 337 -7.50 22.09 -23.66
N GLN A 338 -8.69 22.52 -24.07
CA GLN A 338 -9.94 21.77 -23.85
C GLN A 338 -10.22 20.71 -24.91
N ARG A 339 -9.76 20.92 -26.16
CA ARG A 339 -10.15 20.13 -27.33
C ARG A 339 -9.06 19.21 -27.86
N ASP A 340 -7.83 19.37 -27.38
CA ASP A 340 -6.75 18.47 -27.73
C ASP A 340 -5.93 18.05 -26.51
N TYR A 341 -6.00 16.75 -26.20
CA TYR A 341 -5.23 16.08 -25.17
C TYR A 341 -3.75 15.94 -25.54
N SER A 342 -3.43 15.89 -26.84
CA SER A 342 -2.08 15.67 -27.34
C SER A 342 -1.35 16.98 -27.68
N PHE A 343 -1.85 18.12 -27.20
CA PHE A 343 -1.34 19.46 -27.55
C PHE A 343 0.17 19.63 -27.33
N LEU A 344 0.75 18.90 -26.36
CA LEU A 344 2.20 18.92 -26.11
C LEU A 344 3.02 18.41 -27.29
N GLY A 345 2.48 17.47 -28.08
CA GLY A 345 3.12 16.98 -29.30
C GLY A 345 3.19 18.06 -30.37
N ASP A 346 2.09 18.80 -30.57
CA ASP A 346 1.96 19.81 -31.62
C ASP A 346 2.85 21.05 -31.37
N ILE A 347 3.12 21.37 -30.10
CA ILE A 347 3.97 22.50 -29.72
C ILE A 347 5.44 22.11 -29.49
N ASN A 348 5.80 20.83 -29.61
CA ASN A 348 7.18 20.39 -29.36
C ASN A 348 8.10 20.70 -30.53
N VAL A 349 9.40 20.91 -30.27
CA VAL A 349 10.41 21.15 -31.33
C VAL A 349 10.45 19.96 -32.30
N TRP A 350 10.26 18.75 -31.78
CA TRP A 350 10.15 17.53 -32.57
C TRP A 350 8.94 16.70 -32.11
N PRO A 351 7.78 16.80 -32.79
CA PRO A 351 6.52 16.19 -32.32
C PRO A 351 6.60 14.71 -31.94
N PRO A 352 7.29 13.82 -32.68
CA PRO A 352 7.40 12.40 -32.33
C PRO A 352 8.03 12.12 -30.95
N MET A 353 8.83 13.05 -30.44
CA MET A 353 9.51 12.92 -29.15
C MET A 353 8.51 12.80 -27.99
N VAL A 354 7.41 13.55 -28.03
CA VAL A 354 6.38 13.52 -26.99
C VAL A 354 5.64 12.19 -27.04
N THR A 355 5.34 11.68 -28.23
CA THR A 355 4.74 10.36 -28.43
C THR A 355 5.60 9.24 -27.85
N VAL A 356 6.93 9.29 -28.03
CA VAL A 356 7.87 8.35 -27.39
C VAL A 356 7.82 8.45 -25.86
N GLY A 357 7.71 9.66 -25.32
CA GLY A 357 7.54 9.90 -23.88
C GLY A 357 6.24 9.33 -23.34
N ILE A 358 5.13 9.52 -24.05
CA ILE A 358 3.83 8.93 -23.71
C ILE A 358 3.96 7.41 -23.68
N TYR A 359 4.46 6.77 -24.74
CA TYR A 359 4.54 5.32 -24.79
C TYR A 359 5.45 4.73 -23.71
N SER A 360 6.62 5.32 -23.51
CA SER A 360 7.59 4.84 -22.52
C SER A 360 7.11 5.02 -21.07
N SER A 361 6.55 6.19 -20.73
CA SER A 361 6.02 6.46 -19.38
C SER A 361 4.84 5.54 -19.03
N THR A 362 3.89 5.39 -19.95
CA THR A 362 2.71 4.56 -19.75
C THR A 362 3.06 3.09 -19.57
N MET A 363 3.96 2.59 -20.42
CA MET A 363 4.46 1.22 -20.33
C MET A 363 5.18 0.97 -18.99
N SER A 364 5.98 1.93 -18.52
CA SER A 364 6.65 1.83 -17.22
C SER A 364 5.66 1.80 -16.05
N ALA A 365 4.62 2.64 -16.09
CA ALA A 365 3.58 2.67 -15.07
C ALA A 365 2.78 1.36 -15.02
N ALA A 366 2.46 0.77 -16.20
CA ALA A 366 1.83 -0.54 -16.30
C ALA A 366 2.70 -1.65 -15.69
N MET A 367 4.01 -1.69 -16.01
CA MET A 367 4.95 -2.65 -15.44
C MET A 367 5.12 -2.49 -13.93
N SER A 368 5.20 -1.25 -13.44
CA SER A 368 5.28 -0.93 -12.00
C SER A 368 4.09 -1.50 -11.23
N ASN A 369 2.88 -1.29 -11.73
CA ASN A 369 1.66 -1.82 -11.11
C ASN A 369 1.57 -3.34 -11.18
N LEU A 370 1.99 -3.96 -12.30
CA LEU A 370 1.99 -5.42 -12.43
C LEU A 370 2.97 -6.08 -11.45
N ILE A 371 4.17 -5.53 -11.29
CA ILE A 371 5.14 -5.98 -10.30
C ILE A 371 4.61 -5.75 -8.89
N GLY A 372 4.08 -4.56 -8.60
CA GLY A 372 3.45 -4.24 -7.32
C GLY A 372 2.39 -5.26 -6.92
N ALA A 373 1.42 -5.51 -7.80
CA ALA A 373 0.38 -6.52 -7.61
C ALA A 373 0.97 -7.91 -7.31
N SER A 374 1.95 -8.36 -8.12
CA SER A 374 2.55 -9.68 -7.93
C SER A 374 3.28 -9.85 -6.59
N ARG A 375 3.97 -8.80 -6.11
CA ARG A 375 4.71 -8.83 -4.84
C ARG A 375 3.78 -8.81 -3.63
N ILE A 376 2.70 -8.04 -3.71
CA ILE A 376 1.65 -8.02 -2.68
C ILE A 376 0.96 -9.39 -2.61
N LEU A 377 0.57 -9.94 -3.77
CA LEU A 377 -0.07 -11.26 -3.84
C LEU A 377 0.84 -12.37 -3.31
N TYR A 378 2.14 -12.32 -3.62
CA TYR A 378 3.12 -13.25 -3.08
C TYR A 378 3.21 -13.18 -1.55
N ALA A 379 3.23 -11.97 -0.99
CA ALA A 379 3.31 -11.77 0.46
C ALA A 379 2.02 -12.22 1.17
N LEU A 380 0.85 -11.91 0.61
CA LEU A 380 -0.45 -12.43 1.08
C LEU A 380 -0.47 -13.97 1.07
N ALA A 381 0.07 -14.59 0.03
CA ALA A 381 0.16 -16.04 -0.09
C ALA A 381 1.15 -16.67 0.91
N LYS A 382 2.26 -15.99 1.24
CA LYS A 382 3.22 -16.44 2.26
C LYS A 382 2.59 -16.44 3.66
N ASP A 383 1.68 -15.50 3.91
CA ASP A 383 0.97 -15.36 5.18
C ASP A 383 -0.22 -16.34 5.34
N ASN A 384 -0.54 -17.16 4.32
CA ASN A 384 -1.60 -18.16 4.33
C ASN A 384 -2.99 -17.63 4.77
N LEU A 385 -3.27 -16.33 4.58
CA LEU A 385 -4.49 -15.66 5.05
C LEU A 385 -5.79 -16.27 4.50
N LEU A 386 -5.76 -16.73 3.25
CA LEU A 386 -6.92 -17.32 2.54
C LEU A 386 -6.73 -18.84 2.29
N GLY A 387 -5.85 -19.49 3.07
CA GLY A 387 -5.59 -20.92 2.96
C GLY A 387 -5.18 -21.38 1.56
N GLY A 388 -5.85 -22.43 1.05
CA GLY A 388 -5.50 -23.13 -0.19
C GLY A 388 -5.66 -22.31 -1.48
N VAL A 389 -6.52 -21.27 -1.50
CA VAL A 389 -6.81 -20.49 -2.72
C VAL A 389 -5.57 -19.73 -3.20
N LEU A 390 -4.77 -19.19 -2.28
CA LEU A 390 -3.55 -18.45 -2.59
C LEU A 390 -2.29 -19.34 -2.55
N ALA A 391 -2.40 -20.62 -2.20
CA ALA A 391 -1.25 -21.51 -2.02
C ALA A 391 -0.39 -21.65 -3.29
N LEU A 392 -1.03 -21.63 -4.47
CA LEU A 392 -0.32 -21.70 -5.75
C LEU A 392 0.59 -20.48 -5.96
N ALA A 393 0.16 -19.30 -5.53
CA ALA A 393 0.89 -18.04 -5.67
C ALA A 393 2.18 -17.98 -4.80
N ARG A 394 2.41 -18.93 -3.89
CA ARG A 394 3.65 -19.02 -3.11
C ARG A 394 4.85 -19.53 -3.91
N ARG A 395 4.64 -20.17 -5.07
CA ARG A 395 5.72 -20.79 -5.83
C ARG A 395 6.69 -19.75 -6.41
N THR A 396 7.97 -19.93 -6.13
CA THR A 396 9.07 -19.09 -6.62
C THR A 396 9.91 -19.83 -7.65
N SER A 397 10.54 -19.07 -8.55
CA SER A 397 11.56 -19.57 -9.47
C SER A 397 12.88 -19.82 -8.74
N ARG A 398 13.83 -20.51 -9.39
CA ARG A 398 15.19 -20.74 -8.88
C ARG A 398 15.93 -19.44 -8.52
N SER A 399 15.56 -18.33 -9.16
CA SER A 399 16.10 -16.98 -8.92
C SER A 399 15.41 -16.23 -7.76
N GLY A 400 14.43 -16.84 -7.08
CA GLY A 400 13.65 -16.20 -6.02
C GLY A 400 12.47 -15.36 -6.51
N ASN A 401 12.25 -15.23 -7.83
CA ASN A 401 11.11 -14.47 -8.38
C ASN A 401 9.79 -15.29 -8.30
N PRO A 402 8.72 -14.79 -7.66
CA PRO A 402 7.39 -15.43 -7.65
C PRO A 402 6.66 -15.32 -9.00
N TRP A 403 7.01 -16.21 -9.92
CA TRP A 403 6.45 -16.22 -11.27
C TRP A 403 4.95 -16.53 -11.31
N VAL A 404 4.45 -17.35 -10.38
CA VAL A 404 3.01 -17.65 -10.32
C VAL A 404 2.20 -16.42 -9.91
N SER A 405 2.68 -15.63 -8.94
CA SER A 405 1.98 -14.39 -8.55
C SER A 405 1.93 -13.40 -9.71
N VAL A 406 2.99 -13.33 -10.52
CA VAL A 406 3.02 -12.52 -11.75
C VAL A 406 1.99 -13.02 -12.76
N LEU A 407 1.90 -14.34 -12.98
CA LEU A 407 0.91 -14.95 -13.89
C LEU A 407 -0.54 -14.70 -13.45
N VAL A 408 -0.84 -14.88 -12.16
CA VAL A 408 -2.19 -14.62 -11.61
C VAL A 408 -2.55 -13.14 -11.73
N SER A 409 -1.60 -12.25 -11.45
CA SER A 409 -1.81 -10.80 -11.60
C SER A 409 -2.07 -10.44 -13.06
N TRP A 410 -1.28 -10.99 -13.99
CA TRP A 410 -1.48 -10.78 -15.44
C TRP A 410 -2.85 -11.25 -15.91
N LEU A 411 -3.30 -12.43 -15.48
CA LEU A 411 -4.62 -12.96 -15.84
C LEU A 411 -5.74 -12.07 -15.31
N LEU A 412 -5.63 -11.57 -14.07
CA LEU A 412 -6.61 -10.63 -13.52
C LEU A 412 -6.60 -9.28 -14.23
N VAL A 413 -5.43 -8.76 -14.62
CA VAL A 413 -5.36 -7.54 -15.45
C VAL A 413 -6.05 -7.76 -16.79
N GLN A 414 -5.85 -8.93 -17.41
CA GLN A 414 -6.51 -9.31 -18.67
C GLN A 414 -8.04 -9.35 -18.52
N VAL A 415 -8.55 -9.84 -17.38
CA VAL A 415 -10.00 -9.81 -17.07
C VAL A 415 -10.51 -8.36 -16.99
N VAL A 416 -9.77 -7.46 -16.35
CA VAL A 416 -10.16 -6.04 -16.26
C VAL A 416 -10.13 -5.35 -17.63
N LEU A 417 -9.22 -5.74 -18.54
CA LEU A 417 -9.18 -5.20 -19.90
C LEU A 417 -10.46 -5.49 -20.71
N PHE A 418 -11.14 -6.63 -20.47
CA PHE A 418 -12.42 -6.94 -21.12
C PHE A 418 -13.55 -5.98 -20.73
N ALA A 419 -13.41 -5.18 -19.65
CA ALA A 419 -14.40 -4.17 -19.32
C ALA A 419 -14.36 -2.96 -20.29
N GLY A 420 -13.25 -2.77 -21.02
CA GLY A 420 -13.15 -1.90 -22.21
C GLY A 420 -13.26 -0.38 -22.01
N LYS A 421 -13.85 0.08 -20.90
CA LYS A 421 -14.15 1.50 -20.66
C LYS A 421 -13.12 2.15 -19.74
N LEU A 422 -12.17 2.88 -20.32
CA LEU A 422 -11.08 3.54 -19.59
C LEU A 422 -11.60 4.46 -18.47
N ASN A 423 -12.60 5.30 -18.76
CA ASN A 423 -13.07 6.31 -17.80
C ASN A 423 -13.79 5.71 -16.59
N THR A 424 -14.53 4.62 -16.75
CA THR A 424 -15.13 3.92 -15.61
C THR A 424 -14.07 3.26 -14.75
N ILE A 425 -13.04 2.67 -15.38
CA ILE A 425 -11.91 2.06 -14.67
C ILE A 425 -11.12 3.13 -13.90
N ALA A 426 -10.89 4.30 -14.49
CA ALA A 426 -10.16 5.41 -13.86
C ALA A 426 -10.80 5.91 -12.57
N GLY A 427 -12.14 6.06 -12.55
CA GLY A 427 -12.86 6.43 -11.33
C GLY A 427 -12.71 5.38 -10.22
N ILE A 428 -12.84 4.10 -10.56
CA ILE A 428 -12.73 2.98 -9.61
C ILE A 428 -11.30 2.87 -9.06
N VAL A 429 -10.28 2.94 -9.92
CA VAL A 429 -8.86 2.89 -9.54
C VAL A 429 -8.52 4.00 -8.55
N THR A 430 -8.98 5.22 -8.84
CA THR A 430 -8.75 6.38 -7.97
C THR A 430 -9.33 6.17 -6.57
N ILE A 431 -10.56 5.65 -6.49
CA ILE A 431 -11.24 5.37 -5.23
C ILE A 431 -10.52 4.26 -4.46
N PHE A 432 -10.07 3.20 -5.13
CA PHE A 432 -9.31 2.13 -4.49
C PHE A 432 -7.98 2.63 -3.91
N PHE A 433 -7.22 3.46 -4.65
CA PHE A 433 -5.99 4.04 -4.11
C PHE A 433 -6.24 5.00 -2.94
N LEU A 434 -7.26 5.86 -3.02
CA LEU A 434 -7.65 6.75 -1.91
C LEU A 434 -8.04 5.95 -0.67
N LEU A 435 -8.79 4.85 -0.84
CA LEU A 435 -9.19 3.99 0.27
C LEU A 435 -8.00 3.27 0.89
N VAL A 436 -7.05 2.77 0.08
CA VAL A 436 -5.80 2.20 0.59
C VAL A 436 -4.98 3.24 1.34
N TYR A 437 -4.85 4.46 0.83
CA TYR A 437 -4.13 5.54 1.51
C TYR A 437 -4.79 5.93 2.84
N ALA A 438 -6.12 6.02 2.87
CA ALA A 438 -6.88 6.21 4.10
C ALA A 438 -6.60 5.09 5.11
N ALA A 439 -6.60 3.84 4.67
CA ALA A 439 -6.35 2.68 5.53
C ALA A 439 -4.92 2.64 6.08
N VAL A 440 -3.90 3.01 5.28
CA VAL A 440 -2.52 3.13 5.76
C VAL A 440 -2.37 4.23 6.81
N ASN A 441 -3.04 5.37 6.61
CA ASN A 441 -3.02 6.45 7.59
C ASN A 441 -3.77 6.06 8.88
N LEU A 442 -4.93 5.40 8.76
CA LEU A 442 -5.70 4.87 9.89
C LEU A 442 -4.88 3.85 10.68
N ALA A 443 -4.12 3.02 9.97
CA ALA A 443 -3.27 2.03 10.59
C ALA A 443 -2.17 2.63 11.46
N CYS A 444 -1.46 3.63 10.94
CA CYS A 444 -0.44 4.35 11.70
C CYS A 444 -1.02 5.09 12.88
N LEU A 445 -2.20 5.72 12.70
CA LEU A 445 -2.91 6.39 13.77
C LEU A 445 -3.28 5.42 14.91
N ALA A 446 -3.81 4.24 14.56
CA ALA A 446 -4.18 3.22 15.53
C ALA A 446 -2.96 2.73 16.33
N LEU A 447 -1.82 2.52 15.67
CA LEU A 447 -0.56 2.10 16.31
C LEU A 447 -0.02 3.14 17.29
N GLU A 448 -0.04 4.42 16.89
CA GLU A 448 0.42 5.54 17.73
C GLU A 448 -0.50 5.71 18.94
N TRP A 449 -1.82 5.70 18.74
CA TRP A 449 -2.80 5.80 19.82
C TRP A 449 -2.79 4.60 20.76
N ALA A 450 -2.52 3.39 20.25
CA ALA A 450 -2.32 2.20 21.07
C ALA A 450 -1.03 2.27 21.90
N SER A 451 -0.11 3.18 21.55
CA SER A 451 1.27 3.20 22.06
C SER A 451 1.89 1.80 22.02
N ALA A 452 1.73 1.11 20.89
CA ALA A 452 2.18 -0.27 20.73
C ALA A 452 3.70 -0.34 20.97
N PRO A 453 4.22 -1.20 21.87
CA PRO A 453 5.65 -1.23 22.21
C PRO A 453 6.58 -1.46 21.02
N ASN A 454 6.07 -2.19 20.02
CA ASN A 454 6.75 -2.58 18.79
C ASN A 454 6.70 -1.49 17.72
N PHE A 455 5.96 -0.40 17.94
CA PHE A 455 5.87 0.74 17.05
C PHE A 455 6.74 1.87 17.58
N ARG A 456 7.97 1.98 17.04
CA ARG A 456 8.95 3.01 17.41
C ARG A 456 9.55 3.62 16.14
N PRO A 457 8.77 4.38 15.36
CA PRO A 457 9.27 4.98 14.13
C PRO A 457 10.45 5.91 14.43
N SER A 458 11.55 5.74 13.71
CA SER A 458 12.71 6.66 13.82
C SER A 458 12.55 7.91 12.96
N PHE A 459 11.54 7.94 12.10
CA PHE A 459 11.23 9.07 11.23
C PHE A 459 10.58 10.23 12.00
N ARG A 460 11.22 11.40 12.00
CA ARG A 460 10.86 12.55 12.85
C ARG A 460 9.63 13.34 12.40
N CYS A 461 9.32 13.38 11.10
CA CYS A 461 8.23 14.20 10.57
C CYS A 461 6.85 13.52 10.68
N PHE A 462 6.77 12.39 11.38
CA PHE A 462 5.55 11.64 11.61
C PHE A 462 4.89 12.08 12.92
N THR A 463 3.59 12.38 12.86
CA THR A 463 2.75 12.66 14.05
C THR A 463 1.33 12.14 13.83
N TRP A 464 0.58 11.91 14.91
CA TRP A 464 -0.84 11.49 14.81
C TRP A 464 -1.72 12.51 14.03
N HIS A 465 -1.36 13.80 14.08
CA HIS A 465 -2.01 14.86 13.31
C HIS A 465 -1.87 14.65 11.80
N THR A 466 -0.66 14.29 11.34
CA THR A 466 -0.43 14.03 9.91
C THR A 466 -1.27 12.86 9.40
N CYS A 467 -1.41 11.80 10.20
CA CYS A 467 -2.27 10.66 9.85
C CYS A 467 -3.75 11.04 9.78
N THR A 468 -4.26 11.77 10.78
CA THR A 468 -5.68 12.20 10.81
C THR A 468 -6.02 13.12 9.63
N LEU A 469 -5.15 14.07 9.31
CA LEU A 469 -5.30 14.93 8.13
C LEU A 469 -5.28 14.11 6.82
N GLY A 470 -4.40 13.10 6.74
CA GLY A 470 -4.37 12.17 5.60
C GLY A 470 -5.65 11.36 5.45
N ILE A 471 -6.19 10.80 6.54
CA ILE A 471 -7.48 10.06 6.53
C ILE A 471 -8.61 10.98 6.08
N PHE A 472 -8.73 12.15 6.70
CA PHE A 472 -9.78 13.10 6.39
C PHE A 472 -9.72 13.55 4.93
N GLY A 473 -8.53 13.91 4.43
CA GLY A 473 -8.33 14.30 3.05
C GLY A 473 -8.67 13.18 2.05
N CYS A 474 -8.28 11.93 2.35
CA CYS A 474 -8.64 10.80 1.50
C CYS A 474 -10.15 10.55 1.46
N LEU A 475 -10.82 10.55 2.62
CA LEU A 475 -12.27 10.30 2.71
C LEU A 475 -13.08 11.40 2.02
N VAL A 476 -12.74 12.68 2.28
CA VAL A 476 -13.43 13.81 1.64
C VAL A 476 -13.31 13.71 0.11
N MET A 477 -12.11 13.51 -0.43
CA MET A 477 -11.94 13.42 -1.88
C MET A 477 -12.61 12.18 -2.46
N MET A 478 -12.60 11.05 -1.75
CA MET A 478 -13.25 9.82 -2.20
C MET A 478 -14.77 10.00 -2.36
N PHE A 479 -15.45 10.62 -1.38
CA PHE A 479 -16.88 10.92 -1.47
C PHE A 479 -17.20 12.02 -2.50
N LEU A 480 -16.31 13.01 -2.67
CA LEU A 480 -16.49 14.04 -3.69
C LEU A 480 -16.43 13.49 -5.12
N ILE A 481 -15.60 12.48 -5.38
CA ILE A 481 -15.49 11.86 -6.71
C ILE A 481 -16.75 11.06 -7.05
N SER A 482 -17.14 10.13 -6.18
CA SER A 482 -18.38 9.37 -6.34
C SER A 482 -18.79 8.72 -5.02
N SER A 483 -19.89 9.19 -4.44
CA SER A 483 -20.44 8.61 -3.21
C SER A 483 -20.82 7.14 -3.36
N ILE A 484 -21.37 6.73 -4.51
CA ILE A 484 -21.84 5.36 -4.74
C ILE A 484 -20.66 4.38 -4.73
N HIS A 485 -19.61 4.67 -5.50
CA HIS A 485 -18.43 3.82 -5.56
C HIS A 485 -17.62 3.88 -4.25
N ALA A 486 -17.63 5.02 -3.54
CA ALA A 486 -17.02 5.15 -2.23
C ALA A 486 -17.68 4.21 -1.20
N PHE A 487 -19.00 4.25 -1.05
CA PHE A 487 -19.74 3.35 -0.15
C PHE A 487 -19.53 1.87 -0.53
N ALA A 488 -19.59 1.55 -1.83
CA ALA A 488 -19.35 0.20 -2.31
C ALA A 488 -17.94 -0.31 -1.97
N SER A 489 -16.92 0.54 -2.11
CA SER A 489 -15.52 0.18 -1.82
C SER A 489 -15.26 0.01 -0.32
N ILE A 490 -15.83 0.88 0.53
CA ILE A 490 -15.75 0.73 1.99
C ILE A 490 -16.46 -0.54 2.43
N ALA A 491 -17.68 -0.80 1.93
CA ALA A 491 -18.43 -2.01 2.25
C ALA A 491 -17.67 -3.26 1.80
N PHE A 492 -17.05 -3.23 0.62
CA PHE A 492 -16.21 -4.34 0.13
C PHE A 492 -14.97 -4.55 1.02
N MET A 493 -14.32 -3.49 1.51
CA MET A 493 -13.20 -3.61 2.46
C MET A 493 -13.64 -4.19 3.81
N LEU A 494 -14.78 -3.76 4.34
CA LEU A 494 -15.34 -4.31 5.58
C LEU A 494 -15.73 -5.79 5.42
N LEU A 495 -16.28 -6.17 4.26
CA LEU A 495 -16.58 -7.56 3.92
C LEU A 495 -15.30 -8.39 3.88
N LEU A 496 -14.22 -7.89 3.25
CA LEU A 496 -12.94 -8.60 3.25
C LEU A 496 -12.36 -8.75 4.66
N TRP A 497 -12.44 -7.71 5.49
CA TRP A 497 -12.01 -7.78 6.89
C TRP A 497 -12.81 -8.84 7.66
N MET A 498 -14.14 -8.84 7.53
CA MET A 498 -15.02 -9.83 8.14
C MET A 498 -14.70 -11.26 7.65
N LEU A 499 -14.51 -11.42 6.34
CA LEU A 499 -14.18 -12.69 5.72
C LEU A 499 -12.85 -13.25 6.27
N ILE A 500 -11.81 -12.41 6.36
CA ILE A 500 -10.52 -12.82 6.92
C ILE A 500 -10.61 -13.10 8.41
N HIS A 501 -11.40 -12.34 9.18
CA HIS A 501 -11.62 -12.61 10.59
C HIS A 501 -12.27 -13.99 10.83
N TYR A 502 -13.18 -14.42 9.96
CA TYR A 502 -13.84 -15.74 10.10
C TYR A 502 -13.05 -16.92 9.50
N LEU A 503 -12.35 -16.72 8.38
CA LEU A 503 -11.61 -17.78 7.68
C LEU A 503 -10.13 -17.86 8.06
N GLY A 504 -9.60 -16.80 8.66
CA GLY A 504 -8.18 -16.68 8.96
C GLY A 504 -7.73 -17.72 9.98
N PRO A 505 -6.59 -18.40 9.76
CA PRO A 505 -6.02 -19.27 10.77
C PRO A 505 -5.63 -18.45 12.00
N ILE A 506 -5.69 -19.07 13.18
CA ILE A 506 -5.20 -18.47 14.43
C ILE A 506 -3.70 -18.17 14.24
N SER A 507 -3.37 -16.92 13.98
CA SER A 507 -1.99 -16.51 13.74
C SER A 507 -1.23 -16.43 15.07
N ASN A 508 -0.02 -16.99 15.09
CA ASN A 508 0.91 -16.90 16.22
C ASN A 508 1.58 -15.51 16.33
N TRP A 509 1.37 -14.63 15.35
CA TRP A 509 1.94 -13.29 15.33
C TRP A 509 0.86 -12.34 15.88
N GLY A 510 1.18 -11.69 17.00
CA GLY A 510 0.22 -10.95 17.84
C GLY A 510 -0.67 -9.98 17.08
N TYR A 511 -1.89 -9.80 17.59
CA TYR A 511 -2.91 -8.95 17.00
C TYR A 511 -2.83 -7.53 17.55
N ILE A 512 -3.08 -6.50 16.74
CA ILE A 512 -3.27 -5.14 17.26
C ILE A 512 -4.43 -5.08 18.26
N SER A 513 -5.50 -5.84 18.01
CA SER A 513 -6.63 -5.91 18.95
C SER A 513 -6.16 -6.32 20.34
N GLN A 514 -5.25 -7.30 20.46
CA GLN A 514 -4.65 -7.69 21.74
C GLN A 514 -3.77 -6.60 22.34
N ALA A 515 -2.97 -5.91 21.53
CA ALA A 515 -2.13 -4.80 22.01
C ALA A 515 -2.97 -3.62 22.52
N LEU A 516 -4.06 -3.27 21.81
CA LEU A 516 -5.05 -2.27 22.23
C LEU A 516 -5.75 -2.68 23.53
N ILE A 517 -6.19 -3.94 23.63
CA ILE A 517 -6.81 -4.48 24.84
C ILE A 517 -5.82 -4.41 26.00
N PHE A 518 -4.56 -4.82 25.82
CA PHE A 518 -3.54 -4.76 26.86
C PHE A 518 -3.29 -3.31 27.32
N HIS A 519 -3.15 -2.36 26.39
CA HIS A 519 -2.99 -0.95 26.73
C HIS A 519 -4.19 -0.42 27.52
N GLN A 520 -5.40 -0.75 27.08
CA GLN A 520 -6.65 -0.33 27.71
C GLN A 520 -6.81 -0.94 29.11
N VAL A 521 -6.55 -2.25 29.26
CA VAL A 521 -6.57 -2.96 30.55
C VAL A 521 -5.52 -2.37 31.49
N ARG A 522 -4.28 -2.13 31.04
CA ARG A 522 -3.25 -1.49 31.85
C ARG A 522 -3.67 -0.10 32.32
N LYS A 523 -4.22 0.72 31.42
CA LYS A 523 -4.70 2.07 31.75
C LYS A 523 -5.82 2.01 32.78
N TYR A 524 -6.76 1.08 32.64
CA TYR A 524 -7.83 0.89 33.61
C TYR A 524 -7.34 0.35 34.95
N LEU A 525 -6.37 -0.56 34.97
CA LEU A 525 -5.72 -1.01 36.20
C LEU A 525 -5.03 0.15 36.93
N LEU A 526 -4.33 1.04 36.23
CA LEU A 526 -3.71 2.23 36.82
C LEU A 526 -4.73 3.29 37.30
N LEU A 527 -5.89 3.37 36.66
CA LEU A 527 -6.99 4.24 37.08
C LEU A 527 -7.75 3.70 38.30
N LEU A 528 -7.60 2.40 38.61
CA LEU A 528 -8.25 1.75 39.72
C LEU A 528 -7.52 2.14 41.01
N ASP A 529 -7.93 3.27 41.61
CA ASP A 529 -7.35 3.79 42.85
C ASP A 529 -7.83 2.93 44.04
N VAL A 530 -7.01 1.96 44.45
CA VAL A 530 -7.28 1.05 45.57
C VAL A 530 -7.53 1.80 46.89
N ARG A 531 -7.11 3.07 46.99
CA ARG A 531 -7.33 3.90 48.20
C ARG A 531 -8.75 4.43 48.32
N LYS A 532 -9.52 4.44 47.24
CA LYS A 532 -10.89 4.96 47.21
C LYS A 532 -11.89 3.82 47.35
N ASP A 533 -11.96 3.24 48.55
CA ASP A 533 -12.97 2.23 48.84
C ASP A 533 -14.38 2.84 48.76
N HIS A 534 -15.25 2.22 47.97
CA HIS A 534 -16.63 2.63 47.82
C HIS A 534 -17.54 1.62 48.50
N VAL A 535 -17.97 1.92 49.74
CA VAL A 535 -18.83 1.04 50.56
C VAL A 535 -20.11 0.62 49.82
N LYS A 536 -20.64 1.47 48.94
CA LYS A 536 -21.88 1.21 48.19
C LYS A 536 -21.76 0.18 47.07
N PHE A 537 -20.54 -0.09 46.57
CA PHE A 537 -20.34 -0.96 45.40
C PHE A 537 -19.32 -2.06 45.68
N TRP A 538 -19.45 -2.72 46.83
CA TRP A 538 -18.63 -3.88 47.15
C TRP A 538 -18.82 -4.99 46.09
N ARG A 539 -17.70 -5.56 45.63
CA ARG A 539 -17.66 -6.69 44.69
C ARG A 539 -16.85 -7.82 45.33
N PRO A 540 -17.37 -9.06 45.38
CA PRO A 540 -16.62 -10.18 45.94
C PRO A 540 -15.38 -10.49 45.08
N GLN A 541 -14.21 -10.50 45.70
CA GLN A 541 -12.97 -10.98 45.09
C GLN A 541 -12.62 -12.31 45.75
N VAL A 542 -12.68 -13.40 44.99
CA VAL A 542 -12.55 -14.75 45.56
C VAL A 542 -11.29 -15.41 45.05
N LEU A 543 -10.45 -15.88 45.97
CA LEU A 543 -9.35 -16.79 45.70
C LEU A 543 -9.78 -18.19 46.17
N LEU A 544 -10.11 -19.08 45.23
CA LEU A 544 -10.48 -20.46 45.55
C LEU A 544 -9.23 -21.33 45.50
N MET A 545 -8.91 -21.97 46.62
CA MET A 545 -7.88 -23.00 46.70
C MET A 545 -8.43 -24.33 46.20
N VAL A 546 -7.85 -24.85 45.12
CA VAL A 546 -8.27 -26.11 44.50
C VAL A 546 -7.18 -27.15 44.71
N THR A 547 -7.50 -28.22 45.45
CA THR A 547 -6.58 -29.35 45.68
C THR A 547 -6.55 -30.29 44.49
N ASN A 548 -7.71 -30.75 44.03
CA ASN A 548 -7.85 -31.55 42.83
C ASN A 548 -8.98 -30.97 41.97
N PRO A 549 -8.68 -30.56 40.71
CA PRO A 549 -9.68 -29.93 39.85
C PRO A 549 -10.92 -30.81 39.63
N ARG A 550 -10.75 -32.14 39.57
CA ARG A 550 -11.86 -33.07 39.30
C ARG A 550 -12.89 -33.11 40.43
N SER A 551 -12.45 -33.10 41.69
CA SER A 551 -13.36 -33.11 42.84
C SER A 551 -14.01 -31.75 43.10
N CYS A 552 -13.35 -30.67 42.70
CA CYS A 552 -13.78 -29.31 43.00
C CYS A 552 -14.60 -28.66 41.88
N MET A 553 -14.98 -29.40 40.82
CA MET A 553 -15.74 -28.85 39.67
C MET A 553 -17.01 -28.10 40.09
N SER A 554 -17.83 -28.72 40.94
CA SER A 554 -19.09 -28.13 41.42
C SER A 554 -18.87 -26.88 42.28
N LEU A 555 -17.77 -26.85 43.04
CA LEU A 555 -17.40 -25.69 43.86
C LEU A 555 -16.92 -24.54 42.96
N MET A 556 -16.14 -24.87 41.92
CA MET A 556 -15.65 -23.88 40.96
C MET A 556 -16.80 -23.18 40.23
N THR A 557 -17.83 -23.93 39.81
CA THR A 557 -19.04 -23.39 39.17
C THR A 557 -19.89 -22.59 40.17
N PHE A 558 -20.07 -23.08 41.39
CA PHE A 558 -20.82 -22.36 42.42
C PHE A 558 -20.22 -20.98 42.72
N ILE A 559 -18.90 -20.89 42.87
CA ILE A 559 -18.22 -19.60 43.10
C ILE A 559 -18.29 -18.69 41.87
N ASN A 560 -18.27 -19.25 40.66
CA ASN A 560 -18.46 -18.47 39.45
C ASN A 560 -19.85 -17.81 39.37
N ASP A 561 -20.88 -18.48 39.91
CA ASP A 561 -22.21 -17.90 39.99
C ASP A 561 -22.31 -16.87 41.14
N LEU A 562 -21.66 -17.16 42.27
CA LEU A 562 -21.60 -16.29 43.45
C LEU A 562 -20.92 -14.95 43.14
N LYS A 563 -19.78 -14.97 42.44
CA LYS A 563 -18.95 -13.77 42.23
C LYS A 563 -19.64 -12.70 41.38
N LYS A 564 -20.60 -13.09 40.52
CA LYS A 564 -21.17 -12.26 39.44
C LYS A 564 -20.07 -11.58 38.59
N SER A 565 -19.80 -10.29 38.82
CA SER A 565 -18.79 -9.50 38.09
C SER A 565 -17.49 -9.29 38.86
N GLY A 566 -17.33 -9.95 40.01
CA GLY A 566 -16.14 -9.89 40.83
C GLY A 566 -14.94 -10.64 40.26
N LEU A 567 -13.76 -10.33 40.79
CA LEU A 567 -12.52 -11.02 40.48
C LEU A 567 -12.56 -12.44 41.04
N TYR A 568 -12.10 -13.42 40.24
CA TYR A 568 -12.04 -14.80 40.67
C TYR A 568 -10.74 -15.43 40.21
N VAL A 569 -9.99 -15.97 41.17
CA VAL A 569 -8.69 -16.59 40.97
C VAL A 569 -8.74 -18.02 41.50
N LEU A 570 -8.32 -18.97 40.68
CA LEU A 570 -8.14 -20.38 41.03
C LEU A 570 -6.68 -20.58 41.45
N GLY A 571 -6.47 -20.87 42.73
CA GLY A 571 -5.15 -21.14 43.31
C GLY A 571 -4.91 -22.63 43.44
N HIS A 572 -3.76 -23.13 42.95
CA HIS A 572 -3.35 -24.51 43.17
C HIS A 572 -1.89 -24.59 43.60
N VAL A 573 -1.62 -25.38 44.64
CA VAL A 573 -0.28 -25.60 45.18
C VAL A 573 0.19 -26.99 44.80
N LYS A 574 1.30 -27.07 44.06
CA LYS A 574 2.00 -28.31 43.78
C LYS A 574 3.18 -28.45 44.74
N LEU A 575 3.28 -29.59 45.40
CA LEU A 575 4.39 -29.86 46.30
C LEU A 575 5.65 -30.19 45.51
N GLY A 576 6.74 -29.48 45.79
CA GLY A 576 8.03 -29.68 45.16
C GLY A 576 9.03 -28.59 45.50
N LEU A 577 10.31 -28.91 45.33
CA LEU A 577 11.42 -27.97 45.46
C LEU A 577 11.91 -27.64 44.04
N LEU A 578 12.04 -26.35 43.72
CA LEU A 578 12.48 -25.93 42.38
C LEU A 578 13.92 -26.37 42.10
N ASP A 579 14.78 -26.34 43.11
CA ASP A 579 16.20 -26.67 42.99
C ASP A 579 16.47 -28.13 42.59
N SER A 580 15.50 -29.03 42.80
CA SER A 580 15.63 -30.45 42.42
C SER A 580 15.11 -30.76 41.03
N LEU A 581 14.49 -29.78 40.34
CA LEU A 581 13.85 -29.97 39.04
C LEU A 581 14.59 -29.19 37.94
N PRO A 582 14.86 -29.82 36.78
CA PRO A 582 15.57 -29.15 35.69
C PRO A 582 14.74 -28.04 35.00
N THR A 583 13.41 -28.09 35.13
CA THR A 583 12.46 -27.11 34.58
C THR A 583 11.24 -26.98 35.49
N ASP A 584 10.55 -25.84 35.42
CA ASP A 584 9.32 -25.62 36.18
C ASP A 584 8.19 -26.56 35.68
N PRO A 585 7.71 -27.50 36.52
CA PRO A 585 6.66 -28.44 36.15
C PRO A 585 5.27 -27.80 36.04
N LEU A 586 5.11 -26.53 36.44
CA LEU A 586 3.82 -25.83 36.40
C LEU A 586 3.48 -25.31 35.01
N GLN A 587 4.48 -25.01 34.19
CA GLN A 587 4.27 -24.42 32.86
C GLN A 587 3.45 -25.34 31.94
N SER A 588 3.68 -26.65 32.00
CA SER A 588 2.89 -27.65 31.27
C SER A 588 1.51 -27.90 31.87
N CYS A 589 1.37 -27.74 33.20
CA CYS A 589 0.08 -27.85 33.87
C CYS A 589 -0.82 -26.64 33.57
N TYR A 590 -0.25 -25.45 33.38
CA TYR A 590 -0.99 -24.20 33.19
C TYR A 590 -1.99 -24.27 32.01
N ASP A 591 -1.56 -24.79 30.86
CA ASP A 591 -2.43 -24.97 29.69
C ASP A 591 -3.61 -25.91 29.97
N SER A 592 -3.39 -26.95 30.79
CA SER A 592 -4.46 -27.89 31.18
C SER A 592 -5.49 -27.22 32.09
N TRP A 593 -5.06 -26.30 32.97
CA TRP A 593 -5.96 -25.53 33.81
C TRP A 593 -6.75 -24.48 33.01
N LEU A 594 -6.12 -23.81 32.05
CA LEU A 594 -6.83 -22.91 31.13
C LEU A 594 -7.90 -23.65 30.33
N PHE A 595 -7.56 -24.83 29.78
CA PHE A 595 -8.53 -25.68 29.08
C PHE A 595 -9.71 -26.08 29.98
N LEU A 596 -9.44 -26.36 31.27
CA LEU A 596 -10.49 -26.69 32.23
C LEU A 596 -11.40 -25.48 32.52
N VAL A 597 -10.85 -24.27 32.65
CA VAL A 597 -11.62 -23.03 32.83
C VAL A 597 -12.52 -22.78 31.62
N ASP A 598 -11.99 -22.97 30.42
CA ASP A 598 -12.73 -22.82 29.16
C ASP A 598 -13.85 -23.86 29.03
N HIS A 599 -13.55 -25.13 29.36
CA HIS A 599 -14.52 -26.22 29.35
C HIS A 599 -15.66 -25.99 30.34
N LEU A 600 -15.35 -25.49 31.54
CA LEU A 600 -16.33 -25.12 32.55
C LEU A 600 -17.05 -23.79 32.26
N LYS A 601 -16.58 -23.01 31.29
CA LYS A 601 -17.05 -21.65 30.96
C LYS A 601 -17.01 -20.70 32.17
N ILE A 602 -16.01 -20.87 33.03
CA ILE A 602 -15.82 -20.04 34.23
C ILE A 602 -14.99 -18.82 33.87
N LYS A 603 -15.33 -17.65 34.44
CA LYS A 603 -14.56 -16.42 34.25
C LYS A 603 -13.56 -16.25 35.39
N ALA A 604 -12.47 -17.02 35.38
CA ALA A 604 -11.45 -17.00 36.42
C ALA A 604 -10.03 -16.89 35.85
N PHE A 605 -9.12 -16.30 36.63
CA PHE A 605 -7.69 -16.41 36.40
C PHE A 605 -7.14 -17.65 37.11
N VAL A 606 -6.07 -18.23 36.59
CA VAL A 606 -5.41 -19.40 37.20
C VAL A 606 -4.07 -18.94 37.75
N ASN A 607 -3.79 -19.26 39.02
CA ASN A 607 -2.48 -19.07 39.64
C ASN A 607 -2.00 -20.39 40.23
N LEU A 608 -0.89 -20.90 39.70
CA LEU A 608 -0.25 -22.13 40.15
C LEU A 608 1.03 -21.77 40.89
N THR A 609 1.27 -22.39 42.04
CA THR A 609 2.48 -22.17 42.84
C THR A 609 3.13 -23.48 43.23
N LEU A 610 4.47 -23.52 43.17
CA LEU A 610 5.29 -24.64 43.63
C LEU A 610 5.80 -24.29 45.04
N ALA A 611 5.61 -25.18 46.00
CA ALA A 611 6.10 -24.96 47.36
C ALA A 611 6.49 -26.28 48.03
N ASP A 612 7.36 -26.19 49.03
CA ASP A 612 7.79 -27.27 49.91
C ASP A 612 6.65 -27.79 50.81
N SER A 613 5.73 -26.91 51.20
CA SER A 613 4.55 -27.25 51.99
C SER A 613 3.29 -26.56 51.46
N VAL A 614 2.13 -27.20 51.69
CA VAL A 614 0.83 -26.62 51.31
C VAL A 614 0.61 -25.28 52.01
N ARG A 615 0.99 -25.18 53.28
CA ARG A 615 0.88 -23.95 54.06
C ARG A 615 1.69 -22.82 53.43
N HIS A 616 2.93 -23.09 53.07
CA HIS A 616 3.80 -22.09 52.44
C HIS A 616 3.29 -21.68 51.05
N GLY A 617 2.84 -22.64 50.23
CA GLY A 617 2.26 -22.32 48.92
C GLY A 617 0.95 -21.51 49.01
N VAL A 618 0.06 -21.86 49.94
CA VAL A 618 -1.18 -21.10 50.19
C VAL A 618 -0.86 -19.68 50.67
N GLN A 619 0.14 -19.53 51.55
CA GLN A 619 0.60 -18.22 52.00
C GLN A 619 1.14 -17.38 50.83
N ASN A 620 1.92 -17.97 49.92
CA ASN A 620 2.42 -17.29 48.74
C ASN A 620 1.28 -16.88 47.80
N LEU A 621 0.31 -17.76 47.57
CA LEU A 621 -0.88 -17.42 46.79
C LEU A 621 -1.66 -16.26 47.40
N LEU A 622 -1.89 -16.25 48.72
CA LEU A 622 -2.63 -15.17 49.40
C LEU A 622 -1.97 -13.80 49.24
N PHE A 623 -0.63 -13.74 49.29
CA PHE A 623 0.08 -12.46 49.19
C PHE A 623 0.33 -11.99 47.76
N ILE A 624 0.41 -12.91 46.80
CA ILE A 624 0.86 -12.62 45.43
C ILE A 624 -0.29 -12.71 44.42
N SER A 625 -1.44 -13.31 44.77
CA SER A 625 -2.58 -13.38 43.86
C SER A 625 -3.21 -12.00 43.65
N GLY A 626 -3.15 -11.52 42.42
CA GLY A 626 -3.62 -10.19 42.03
C GLY A 626 -2.86 -9.68 40.81
N PHE A 627 -3.05 -8.40 40.51
CA PHE A 627 -2.20 -7.65 39.58
C PHE A 627 -1.15 -6.85 40.35
#